data_AF-A0A376M4X6-F1
#
_entry.id   AF-A0A376M4X6-F1
#
_cell.length_a   1.000
_cell.length_b   1.000
_cell.length_c   1.000
_cell.angle_alpha   90.00
_cell.angle_beta   90.00
_cell.angle_gamma   90.00
#
_symmetry.space_group_name_H-M   'P 1'
#
loop_
_entity.id
_entity.type
_entity.pdbx_description
1 polymer ?
#
loop_
_entity_poly.entity_id
_entity_poly.type
_entity_poly.pdbx_seq_one_letter_code
_entity_poly.pdbx_strand_id
1 'polypeptide(L)'
;MRKYPLSLLKDKNIVTFFDFWGKNRRGEKDGGDDYHLLCWHSLDVAAMGYLMVKSNCFGLTDYFRQLGFADTEQAAQFFAWLLCWHDTGKFARSFQQLYLHPQLKVPEGARKNYEKISHSTLGYWLWHHYLSEYEELLPSSSLSPRKLKRVMEMWMPMTTGHHGRPPDRIDELDNFLPEDKAAARDFLLEIKVLFPLIEIPAFWDDDEGIELLKQLSWYISATVVLADWTGSSTRFFPRVAQAMDIKDY
;
A
#
# COMPACT_ATOMS: atom_id res chain seq x y z
N MET A 1 4.91 -13.41 14.96
CA MET A 1 5.31 -12.21 14.21
C MET A 1 6.83 -12.26 14.04
N ARG A 2 7.36 -12.34 12.82
CA ARG A 2 8.80 -12.12 12.63
C ARG A 2 9.01 -10.63 12.85
N LYS A 3 9.48 -10.24 14.04
CA LYS A 3 10.12 -8.93 14.16
C LYS A 3 11.32 -8.99 13.22
N TYR A 4 11.51 -7.95 12.42
CA TYR A 4 12.74 -7.75 11.66
C TYR A 4 13.64 -6.83 12.47
N PRO A 5 14.29 -7.28 13.57
CA PRO A 5 15.34 -6.47 14.14
C PRO A 5 16.34 -6.21 13.01
N LEU A 6 16.87 -4.98 12.94
CA LEU A 6 17.82 -4.58 11.89
C LEU A 6 19.00 -5.56 11.75
N SER A 7 19.27 -6.37 12.76
CA SER A 7 20.23 -7.49 12.73
C SER A 7 19.88 -8.60 11.71
N LEU A 8 18.60 -8.89 11.43
CA LEU A 8 18.18 -9.88 10.42
C LEU A 8 18.41 -9.40 8.98
N LEU A 9 18.55 -8.09 8.75
CA LEU A 9 18.84 -7.55 7.41
C LEU A 9 20.22 -7.97 6.89
N LYS A 10 21.12 -8.41 7.78
CA LYS A 10 22.45 -8.91 7.42
C LYS A 10 22.43 -10.34 6.91
N ASP A 11 21.36 -11.11 7.14
CA ASP A 11 21.22 -12.45 6.60
C ASP A 11 20.73 -12.38 5.15
N LYS A 12 21.60 -12.80 4.22
CA LYS A 12 21.31 -12.80 2.79
C LYS A 12 20.25 -13.83 2.39
N ASN A 13 19.97 -14.81 3.24
CA ASN A 13 19.00 -15.88 2.96
C ASN A 13 17.56 -15.50 3.34
N ILE A 14 17.35 -14.36 4.01
CA ILE A 14 16.02 -13.90 4.42
C ILE A 14 15.65 -12.69 3.56
N VAL A 15 14.56 -12.81 2.80
CA VAL A 15 13.96 -11.68 2.10
C VAL A 15 13.03 -10.94 3.06
N THR A 16 13.18 -9.63 3.12
CA THR A 16 12.42 -8.70 3.96
C THR A 16 11.78 -7.64 3.07
N PHE A 17 10.78 -6.90 3.57
CA PHE A 17 10.19 -5.82 2.78
C PHE A 17 11.13 -4.65 2.49
N PHE A 18 12.27 -4.54 3.21
CA PHE A 18 13.32 -3.57 2.92
C PHE A 18 14.17 -3.94 1.68
N ASP A 19 14.00 -5.15 1.14
CA ASP A 19 14.71 -5.60 -0.06
C ASP A 19 14.00 -5.20 -1.37
N PHE A 20 12.92 -4.40 -1.28
CA PHE A 20 12.08 -4.01 -2.42
C PHE A 20 12.16 -2.50 -2.67
N TRP A 21 12.33 -2.11 -3.93
CA TRP A 21 12.33 -0.69 -4.33
C TRP A 21 10.95 -0.24 -4.84
N GLY A 22 10.57 1.00 -4.51
CA GLY A 22 9.34 1.64 -4.98
C GLY A 22 9.58 2.69 -6.07
N LYS A 23 10.71 3.41 -5.97
CA LYS A 23 11.19 4.37 -6.98
C LYS A 23 12.69 4.15 -7.23
N ASN A 24 13.16 4.51 -8.41
CA ASN A 24 14.58 4.55 -8.74
C ASN A 24 14.91 5.89 -9.39
N ARG A 25 16.19 6.26 -9.43
CA ARG A 25 16.62 7.57 -9.90
C ARG A 25 16.31 7.87 -11.37
N ARG A 26 16.02 6.87 -12.22
CA ARG A 26 15.77 7.01 -13.67
C ARG A 26 16.79 7.90 -14.42
N GLY A 27 18.02 8.00 -13.91
CA GLY A 27 19.09 8.85 -14.47
C GLY A 27 19.18 10.26 -13.87
N GLU A 28 18.24 10.66 -13.01
CA GLU A 28 18.35 11.88 -12.19
C GLU A 28 19.48 11.73 -11.17
N LYS A 29 20.34 12.74 -11.07
CA LYS A 29 21.45 12.74 -10.09
C LYS A 29 21.08 13.38 -8.77
N ASP A 30 20.11 14.28 -8.78
CA ASP A 30 19.60 14.98 -7.60
C ASP A 30 18.37 14.27 -7.04
N GLY A 31 18.04 14.50 -5.76
CA GLY A 31 16.84 13.95 -5.12
C GLY A 31 17.06 12.67 -4.29
N GLY A 32 18.25 12.48 -3.72
CA GLY A 32 18.57 11.39 -2.80
C GLY A 32 19.28 10.20 -3.44
N ASP A 33 19.20 9.04 -2.80
CA ASP A 33 19.86 7.78 -3.15
C ASP A 33 19.45 7.25 -4.54
N ASP A 34 20.15 6.21 -5.03
CA ASP A 34 19.89 5.59 -6.34
C ASP A 34 18.49 4.98 -6.48
N TYR A 35 17.90 4.58 -5.36
CA TYR A 35 16.54 4.07 -5.27
C TYR A 35 15.91 4.40 -3.93
N HIS A 36 14.60 4.33 -3.90
CA HIS A 36 13.80 4.50 -2.71
C HIS A 36 13.15 3.18 -2.35
N LEU A 37 13.23 2.77 -1.08
CA LEU A 37 12.56 1.56 -0.64
C LEU A 37 11.05 1.68 -0.83
N LEU A 38 10.43 0.55 -1.18
CA LEU A 38 8.99 0.48 -1.44
C LEU A 38 8.18 0.85 -0.21
N CYS A 39 8.60 0.38 0.96
CA CYS A 39 7.96 0.73 2.24
C CYS A 39 7.97 2.25 2.49
N TRP A 40 9.08 2.92 2.18
CA TRP A 40 9.20 4.37 2.35
C TRP A 40 8.33 5.15 1.38
N HIS A 41 8.32 4.78 0.09
CA HIS A 41 7.38 5.38 -0.87
C HIS A 41 5.92 5.22 -0.40
N SER A 42 5.56 4.03 0.10
CA SER A 42 4.22 3.80 0.65
C SER A 42 3.91 4.70 1.84
N LEU A 43 4.87 4.94 2.75
CA LEU A 43 4.67 5.82 3.90
C LEU A 43 4.66 7.31 3.53
N ASP A 44 5.43 7.73 2.53
CA ASP A 44 5.38 9.11 2.01
C ASP A 44 3.99 9.44 1.45
N VAL A 45 3.44 8.51 0.65
CA VAL A 45 2.08 8.63 0.12
C VAL A 45 1.04 8.60 1.24
N ALA A 46 1.21 7.72 2.23
CA ALA A 46 0.35 7.68 3.41
C ALA A 46 0.38 8.99 4.21
N ALA A 47 1.56 9.59 4.41
CA ALA A 47 1.72 10.87 5.08
C ALA A 47 1.03 12.00 4.31
N MET A 48 1.13 12.02 2.98
CA MET A 48 0.38 12.98 2.16
C MET A 48 -1.13 12.80 2.30
N GLY A 49 -1.63 11.56 2.25
CA GLY A 49 -3.06 11.30 2.46
C GLY A 49 -3.54 11.69 3.84
N TYR A 50 -2.77 11.39 4.88
CA TYR A 50 -3.04 11.83 6.25
C TYR A 50 -3.25 13.35 6.28
N LEU A 51 -2.29 14.11 5.75
CA LEU A 51 -2.37 15.58 5.72
C LEU A 51 -3.52 16.10 4.86
N MET A 52 -3.86 15.43 3.76
CA MET A 52 -5.02 15.77 2.94
C MET A 52 -6.33 15.67 3.74
N VAL A 53 -6.49 14.64 4.57
CA VAL A 53 -7.66 14.52 5.46
C VAL A 53 -7.59 15.55 6.58
N LYS A 54 -6.42 15.76 7.22
CA LYS A 54 -6.30 16.74 8.31
C LYS A 54 -6.58 18.17 7.86
N SER A 55 -6.26 18.49 6.61
CA SER A 55 -6.41 19.83 6.03
C SER A 55 -7.71 20.01 5.25
N ASN A 56 -8.59 19.00 5.27
CA ASN A 56 -9.83 18.94 4.47
C ASN A 56 -9.61 19.25 2.98
N CYS A 57 -8.48 18.80 2.42
CA CYS A 57 -8.18 19.01 1.01
C CYS A 57 -9.31 18.42 0.16
N PHE A 58 -9.90 19.24 -0.70
CA PHE A 58 -11.00 18.86 -1.59
C PHE A 58 -12.23 18.29 -0.86
N GLY A 59 -12.46 18.67 0.41
CA GLY A 59 -13.61 18.18 1.19
C GLY A 59 -13.45 16.76 1.74
N LEU A 60 -12.23 16.20 1.72
CA LEU A 60 -11.99 14.80 2.09
C LEU A 60 -12.38 14.48 3.55
N THR A 61 -12.21 15.40 4.50
CA THR A 61 -12.71 15.22 5.88
C THR A 61 -14.23 15.09 5.89
N ASP A 62 -14.92 15.91 5.10
CA ASP A 62 -16.38 15.93 5.06
C ASP A 62 -16.94 14.66 4.42
N TYR A 63 -16.27 14.12 3.39
CA TYR A 63 -16.60 12.82 2.82
C TYR A 63 -16.37 11.67 3.81
N PHE A 64 -15.24 11.67 4.54
CA PHE A 64 -15.02 10.64 5.58
C PHE A 64 -16.01 10.74 6.74
N ARG A 65 -16.49 11.95 7.08
CA ARG A 65 -17.56 12.13 8.06
C ARG A 65 -18.88 11.55 7.58
N GLN A 66 -19.24 11.75 6.32
CA GLN A 66 -20.40 11.08 5.70
C GLN A 66 -20.22 9.56 5.71
N LEU A 67 -18.99 9.10 5.52
CA LEU A 67 -18.61 7.69 5.64
C LEU A 67 -18.50 7.20 7.10
N GLY A 68 -19.03 7.96 8.08
CA GLY A 68 -19.19 7.56 9.47
C GLY A 68 -17.95 7.65 10.35
N PHE A 69 -16.86 8.29 9.89
CA PHE A 69 -15.76 8.68 10.77
C PHE A 69 -16.13 9.96 11.52
N ALA A 70 -16.46 9.84 12.80
CA ALA A 70 -16.79 10.99 13.65
C ALA A 70 -15.56 11.85 13.99
N ASP A 71 -14.39 11.21 14.10
CA ASP A 71 -13.11 11.87 14.40
C ASP A 71 -12.26 12.03 13.14
N THR A 72 -11.76 13.25 12.93
CA THR A 72 -10.86 13.57 11.81
C THR A 72 -9.53 12.84 11.93
N GLU A 73 -9.06 12.56 13.15
CA GLU A 73 -7.84 11.78 13.33
C GLU A 73 -8.02 10.33 12.88
N GLN A 74 -9.13 9.69 13.27
CA GLN A 74 -9.47 8.34 12.82
C GLN A 74 -9.60 8.26 11.30
N ALA A 75 -10.27 9.23 10.67
CA ALA A 75 -10.37 9.33 9.21
C ALA A 75 -9.00 9.47 8.54
N ALA A 76 -8.12 10.32 9.09
CA ALA A 76 -6.79 10.55 8.54
C ALA A 76 -5.91 9.30 8.63
N GLN A 77 -5.95 8.60 9.77
CA GLN A 77 -5.24 7.32 9.92
C GLN A 77 -5.80 6.25 8.98
N PHE A 78 -7.13 6.16 8.82
CA PHE A 78 -7.74 5.21 7.88
C PHE A 78 -7.27 5.45 6.45
N PHE A 79 -7.30 6.69 5.98
CA PHE A 79 -6.89 7.00 4.62
C PHE A 79 -5.38 6.78 4.41
N ALA A 80 -4.55 7.16 5.39
CA ALA A 80 -3.12 6.89 5.35
C ALA A 80 -2.82 5.38 5.30
N TRP A 81 -3.46 4.59 6.16
CA TRP A 81 -3.36 3.13 6.14
C TRP A 81 -3.81 2.55 4.81
N LEU A 82 -4.92 3.01 4.26
CA LEU A 82 -5.43 2.57 2.96
C LEU A 82 -4.39 2.82 1.86
N LEU A 83 -3.75 3.98 1.87
CA LEU A 83 -2.72 4.33 0.90
C LEU A 83 -1.48 3.44 0.98
N CYS A 84 -1.14 2.84 2.13
CA CYS A 84 -0.04 1.88 2.18
C CYS A 84 -0.26 0.64 1.29
N TRP A 85 -1.49 0.38 0.84
CA TRP A 85 -1.82 -0.73 -0.06
C TRP A 85 -1.62 -0.41 -1.55
N HIS A 86 -1.57 0.87 -1.94
CA HIS A 86 -1.68 1.31 -3.33
C HIS A 86 -0.67 0.64 -4.27
N ASP A 87 0.57 0.50 -3.79
CA ASP A 87 1.73 0.01 -4.54
C ASP A 87 2.16 -1.40 -4.13
N THR A 88 1.31 -2.16 -3.43
CA THR A 88 1.63 -3.54 -3.01
C THR A 88 1.93 -4.48 -4.18
N GLY A 89 1.43 -4.18 -5.38
CA GLY A 89 1.80 -4.92 -6.59
C GLY A 89 3.26 -4.76 -7.00
N LYS A 90 3.97 -3.73 -6.51
CA LYS A 90 5.41 -3.56 -6.74
C LYS A 90 6.25 -4.59 -6.00
N PHE A 91 5.70 -5.30 -5.00
CA PHE A 91 6.38 -6.46 -4.43
C PHE A 91 6.57 -7.60 -5.44
N ALA A 92 5.81 -7.63 -6.55
CA ALA A 92 5.96 -8.66 -7.57
C ALA A 92 7.39 -8.72 -8.13
N ARG A 93 7.93 -9.93 -8.24
CA ARG A 93 9.21 -10.18 -8.91
C ARG A 93 9.29 -9.56 -10.30
N SER A 94 8.18 -9.64 -11.05
CA SER A 94 8.06 -9.04 -12.38
C SER A 94 8.26 -7.52 -12.42
N PHE A 95 7.91 -6.81 -11.34
CA PHE A 95 8.17 -5.38 -11.18
C PHE A 95 9.59 -5.13 -10.67
N GLN A 96 10.02 -5.86 -9.64
CA GLN A 96 11.33 -5.62 -9.01
C GLN A 96 12.50 -5.82 -9.99
N GLN A 97 12.40 -6.74 -10.95
CA GLN A 97 13.43 -6.96 -11.97
C GLN A 97 13.62 -5.78 -12.96
N LEU A 98 12.70 -4.80 -13.00
CA LEU A 98 12.80 -3.65 -13.89
C LEU A 98 13.98 -2.73 -13.52
N TYR A 99 14.52 -2.86 -12.31
CA TYR A 99 15.71 -2.18 -11.86
C TYR A 99 16.54 -3.10 -10.96
N LEU A 100 17.80 -3.30 -11.31
CA LEU A 100 18.73 -4.13 -10.55
C LEU A 100 19.80 -3.24 -9.92
N HIS A 101 20.08 -3.46 -8.64
CA HIS A 101 21.12 -2.77 -7.89
C HIS A 101 21.88 -3.77 -7.01
N PRO A 102 23.21 -3.66 -6.85
CA PRO A 102 23.99 -4.64 -6.07
C PRO A 102 23.57 -4.80 -4.60
N GLN A 103 22.89 -3.80 -4.03
CA GLN A 103 22.39 -3.84 -2.66
C GLN A 103 20.95 -4.39 -2.54
N LEU A 104 20.22 -4.53 -3.65
CA LEU A 104 18.90 -5.14 -3.66
C LEU A 104 19.02 -6.65 -3.87
N LYS A 105 18.24 -7.44 -3.12
CA LYS A 105 18.27 -8.89 -3.24
C LYS A 105 17.53 -9.36 -4.49
N VAL A 106 18.18 -10.24 -5.24
CA VAL A 106 17.57 -11.01 -6.32
C VAL A 106 17.49 -12.46 -5.83
N PRO A 107 16.31 -12.96 -5.41
CA PRO A 107 16.18 -14.31 -4.90
C PRO A 107 16.41 -15.36 -5.98
N GLU A 108 16.78 -16.54 -5.51
CA GLU A 108 16.85 -17.74 -6.33
C GLU A 108 15.43 -18.09 -6.84
N GLY A 109 15.29 -18.37 -8.14
CA GLY A 109 13.98 -18.61 -8.76
C GLY A 109 13.39 -17.41 -9.52
N ALA A 110 14.02 -16.23 -9.45
CA ALA A 110 13.70 -15.13 -10.35
C ALA A 110 13.92 -15.55 -11.82
N ARG A 111 12.88 -15.36 -12.64
CA ARG A 111 12.94 -15.68 -14.07
C ARG A 111 13.37 -14.46 -14.86
N LYS A 112 13.83 -14.67 -16.10
CA LYS A 112 14.19 -13.57 -17.02
C LYS A 112 12.98 -12.84 -17.59
N ASN A 113 11.88 -13.57 -17.81
CA ASN A 113 10.69 -13.06 -18.46
C ASN A 113 9.47 -13.40 -17.60
N TYR A 114 8.59 -12.40 -17.45
CA TYR A 114 7.28 -12.50 -16.84
C TYR A 114 6.26 -11.84 -17.77
N GLU A 115 4.99 -12.21 -17.62
CA GLU A 115 3.91 -11.49 -18.29
C GLU A 115 3.88 -10.02 -17.83
N LYS A 116 3.65 -9.11 -18.79
CA LYS A 116 3.62 -7.67 -18.53
C LYS A 116 2.26 -7.26 -17.97
N ILE A 117 2.11 -7.39 -16.66
CA ILE A 117 0.91 -6.97 -15.92
C ILE A 117 1.24 -5.68 -15.14
N SER A 118 0.32 -4.72 -15.12
CA SER A 118 0.50 -3.48 -14.38
C SER A 118 0.60 -3.75 -12.87
N HIS A 119 1.39 -2.97 -12.14
CA HIS A 119 1.48 -3.17 -10.69
C HIS A 119 0.18 -2.81 -9.96
N SER A 120 -0.68 -1.98 -10.55
CA SER A 120 -2.06 -1.79 -10.08
C SER A 120 -2.85 -3.10 -10.08
N THR A 121 -2.86 -3.80 -11.21
CA THR A 121 -3.53 -5.11 -11.34
C THR A 121 -2.88 -6.16 -10.44
N LEU A 122 -1.54 -6.19 -10.35
CA LEU A 122 -0.81 -7.10 -9.47
C LEU A 122 -1.13 -6.88 -7.99
N GLY A 123 -1.28 -5.61 -7.55
CA GLY A 123 -1.63 -5.27 -6.18
C GLY A 123 -3.05 -5.73 -5.84
N TYR A 124 -4.00 -5.50 -6.75
CA TYR A 124 -5.37 -5.98 -6.58
C TYR A 124 -5.45 -7.51 -6.53
N TRP A 125 -4.73 -8.20 -7.42
CA TRP A 125 -4.60 -9.66 -7.39
C TRP A 125 -4.01 -10.15 -6.07
N LEU A 126 -2.93 -9.53 -5.60
CA LEU A 126 -2.26 -9.91 -4.36
C LEU A 126 -3.19 -9.73 -3.15
N TRP A 127 -3.99 -8.66 -3.13
CA TRP A 127 -5.02 -8.49 -2.12
C TRP A 127 -6.06 -9.61 -2.18
N HIS A 128 -6.65 -9.84 -3.35
CA HIS A 128 -7.77 -10.77 -3.51
C HIS A 128 -7.40 -12.22 -3.19
N HIS A 129 -6.24 -12.69 -3.66
CA HIS A 129 -5.85 -14.09 -3.59
C HIS A 129 -4.91 -14.44 -2.42
N TYR A 130 -4.36 -13.46 -1.70
CA TYR A 130 -3.39 -13.73 -0.65
C TYR A 130 -3.59 -12.87 0.59
N LEU A 131 -3.51 -11.55 0.49
CA LEU A 131 -3.51 -10.68 1.68
C LEU A 131 -4.87 -10.65 2.39
N SER A 132 -5.97 -10.75 1.65
CA SER A 132 -7.32 -10.72 2.23
C SER A 132 -7.67 -11.94 3.09
N GLU A 133 -6.85 -13.00 3.05
CA GLU A 133 -6.98 -14.18 3.91
C GLU A 133 -6.38 -13.98 5.31
N TYR A 134 -5.63 -12.89 5.52
CA TYR A 134 -5.02 -12.55 6.81
C TYR A 134 -5.83 -11.48 7.52
N GLU A 135 -6.79 -11.91 8.35
CA GLU A 135 -7.66 -11.02 9.13
C GLU A 135 -6.86 -10.01 9.97
N GLU A 136 -5.67 -10.41 10.44
CA GLU A 136 -4.81 -9.55 11.23
C GLU A 136 -4.24 -8.35 10.45
N LEU A 137 -4.38 -8.29 9.12
CA LEU A 137 -4.02 -7.12 8.31
C LEU A 137 -5.12 -6.05 8.31
N LEU A 138 -6.37 -6.44 8.50
CA LEU A 138 -7.50 -5.52 8.43
C LEU A 138 -7.65 -4.73 9.75
N PRO A 139 -8.23 -3.53 9.73
CA PRO A 139 -8.50 -2.76 10.94
C PRO A 139 -9.66 -3.36 11.74
N SER A 140 -9.80 -2.94 12.99
CA SER A 140 -10.87 -3.42 13.87
C SER A 140 -12.25 -3.03 13.37
N SER A 141 -13.26 -3.86 13.64
CA SER A 141 -14.66 -3.59 13.32
C SER A 141 -15.56 -4.50 14.15
N SER A 142 -16.82 -4.10 14.35
CA SER A 142 -17.87 -4.99 14.87
C SER A 142 -18.45 -5.95 13.81
N LEU A 143 -18.06 -5.78 12.54
CA LEU A 143 -18.41 -6.70 11.46
C LEU A 143 -17.74 -8.08 11.66
N SER A 144 -18.41 -9.13 11.19
CA SER A 144 -17.76 -10.44 11.08
C SER A 144 -16.61 -10.39 10.05
N PRO A 145 -15.58 -11.24 10.16
CA PRO A 145 -14.44 -11.20 9.24
C PRO A 145 -14.83 -11.28 7.76
N ARG A 146 -15.83 -12.12 7.44
CA ARG A 146 -16.37 -12.23 6.07
C ARG A 146 -16.98 -10.91 5.57
N LYS A 147 -17.73 -10.20 6.42
CA LYS A 147 -18.34 -8.92 6.06
C LYS A 147 -17.29 -7.82 5.96
N LEU A 148 -16.34 -7.78 6.89
CA LEU A 148 -15.21 -6.85 6.83
C LEU A 148 -14.40 -7.04 5.54
N LYS A 149 -14.08 -8.27 5.16
CA LYS A 149 -13.42 -8.58 3.89
C LYS A 149 -14.22 -8.05 2.69
N ARG A 150 -15.53 -8.29 2.65
CA ARG A 150 -16.43 -7.80 1.58
C ARG A 150 -16.44 -6.27 1.50
N VAL A 151 -16.49 -5.59 2.64
CA VAL A 151 -16.41 -4.14 2.70
C VAL A 151 -15.07 -3.64 2.14
N MET A 152 -13.96 -4.24 2.58
CA MET A 152 -12.63 -3.88 2.10
C MET A 152 -12.43 -4.17 0.61
N GLU A 153 -13.12 -5.18 0.05
CA GLU A 153 -13.11 -5.46 -1.39
C GLU A 153 -13.57 -4.26 -2.23
N MET A 154 -14.49 -3.44 -1.73
CA MET A 154 -14.95 -2.24 -2.44
C MET A 154 -13.85 -1.16 -2.47
N TRP A 155 -12.99 -1.11 -1.46
CA TRP A 155 -11.94 -0.11 -1.31
C TRP A 155 -10.69 -0.39 -2.16
N MET A 156 -10.38 -1.65 -2.40
CA MET A 156 -9.12 -2.04 -3.03
C MET A 156 -8.99 -1.62 -4.49
N PRO A 157 -10.01 -1.70 -5.36
CA PRO A 157 -9.91 -1.20 -6.73
C PRO A 157 -9.64 0.30 -6.80
N MET A 158 -10.22 1.09 -5.88
CA MET A 158 -10.00 2.54 -5.79
C MET A 158 -8.58 2.90 -5.38
N THR A 159 -7.95 2.02 -4.60
CA THR A 159 -6.63 2.20 -3.99
C THR A 159 -5.52 1.70 -4.91
N THR A 160 -5.66 0.49 -5.43
CA THR A 160 -4.68 -0.13 -6.32
C THR A 160 -4.74 0.44 -7.74
N GLY A 161 -5.91 0.92 -8.18
CA GLY A 161 -6.12 1.64 -9.45
C GLY A 161 -5.57 3.08 -9.51
N HIS A 162 -4.55 3.40 -8.71
CA HIS A 162 -3.98 4.75 -8.55
C HIS A 162 -3.28 5.33 -9.80
N HIS A 163 -3.25 4.60 -10.92
CA HIS A 163 -2.81 5.11 -12.23
C HIS A 163 -3.99 5.65 -13.09
N GLY A 164 -5.12 5.95 -12.46
CA GLY A 164 -6.28 6.60 -13.09
C GLY A 164 -7.23 5.64 -13.82
N ARG A 165 -7.07 4.32 -13.61
CA ARG A 165 -7.97 3.29 -14.13
C ARG A 165 -8.12 2.16 -13.10
N PRO A 166 -9.31 1.57 -12.94
CA PRO A 166 -9.48 0.39 -12.11
C PRO A 166 -8.56 -0.76 -12.55
N PRO A 167 -8.09 -1.60 -11.62
CA PRO A 167 -7.30 -2.79 -11.94
C PRO A 167 -8.13 -3.81 -12.73
N ASP A 168 -7.47 -4.60 -13.57
CA ASP A 168 -8.09 -5.75 -14.21
C ASP A 168 -8.37 -6.87 -13.19
N ARG A 169 -9.32 -7.75 -13.50
CA ARG A 169 -9.51 -9.01 -12.77
C ARG A 169 -8.80 -10.12 -13.51
N ILE A 170 -7.81 -10.72 -12.85
CA ILE A 170 -7.04 -11.86 -13.33
C ILE A 170 -7.19 -12.97 -12.29
N ASP A 171 -7.46 -14.20 -12.72
CA ASP A 171 -7.61 -15.32 -11.78
C ASP A 171 -6.25 -15.96 -11.45
N GLU A 172 -5.43 -16.19 -12.48
CA GLU A 172 -4.14 -16.88 -12.36
C GLU A 172 -2.99 -16.04 -12.93
N LEU A 173 -1.91 -15.93 -12.15
CA LEU A 173 -0.64 -15.35 -12.57
C LEU A 173 0.52 -15.93 -11.73
N ASP A 174 1.75 -15.77 -12.20
CA ASP A 174 2.97 -16.28 -11.54
C ASP A 174 4.05 -15.21 -11.31
N ASN A 175 3.64 -13.94 -11.33
CA ASN A 175 4.50 -12.75 -11.21
C ASN A 175 5.13 -12.55 -9.82
N PHE A 176 4.70 -13.32 -8.82
CA PHE A 176 5.18 -13.26 -7.44
C PHE A 176 5.84 -14.57 -7.05
N LEU A 177 7.00 -14.48 -6.41
CA LEU A 177 7.56 -15.58 -5.62
C LEU A 177 6.87 -15.65 -4.23
N PRO A 178 6.89 -16.79 -3.54
CA PRO A 178 6.32 -16.91 -2.19
C PRO A 178 6.84 -15.85 -1.21
N GLU A 179 8.14 -15.54 -1.26
CA GLU A 179 8.80 -14.53 -0.44
C GLU A 179 8.34 -13.10 -0.75
N ASP A 180 7.95 -12.81 -2.00
CA ASP A 180 7.42 -11.49 -2.38
C ASP A 180 6.09 -11.24 -1.67
N LYS A 181 5.22 -12.27 -1.67
CA LYS A 181 3.92 -12.23 -1.01
C LYS A 181 4.09 -12.10 0.51
N ALA A 182 5.02 -12.87 1.08
CA ALA A 182 5.35 -12.81 2.50
C ALA A 182 5.90 -11.42 2.91
N ALA A 183 6.78 -10.83 2.10
CA ALA A 183 7.32 -9.49 2.35
C ALA A 183 6.22 -8.43 2.32
N ALA A 184 5.30 -8.48 1.36
CA ALA A 184 4.15 -7.57 1.31
C ALA A 184 3.26 -7.68 2.57
N ARG A 185 2.96 -8.91 3.01
CA ARG A 185 2.22 -9.16 4.26
C ARG A 185 2.95 -8.59 5.46
N ASP A 186 4.25 -8.86 5.57
CA ASP A 186 5.04 -8.43 6.72
C ASP A 186 5.17 -6.90 6.78
N PHE A 187 5.30 -6.22 5.64
CA PHE A 187 5.23 -4.76 5.57
C PHE A 187 3.90 -4.24 6.13
N LEU A 188 2.79 -4.78 5.63
CA LEU A 188 1.45 -4.35 6.04
C LEU A 188 1.16 -4.65 7.52
N LEU A 189 1.75 -5.71 8.08
CA LEU A 189 1.71 -5.98 9.52
C LEU A 189 2.50 -4.94 10.33
N GLU A 190 3.71 -4.59 9.88
CA GLU A 190 4.61 -3.71 10.63
C GLU A 190 4.05 -2.29 10.73
N ILE A 191 3.43 -1.78 9.66
CA ILE A 191 2.85 -0.42 9.65
C ILE A 191 1.59 -0.29 10.52
N LYS A 192 0.95 -1.38 10.97
CA LYS A 192 -0.30 -1.29 11.75
C LYS A 192 -0.14 -0.46 13.01
N VAL A 193 1.06 -0.48 13.60
CA VAL A 193 1.37 0.29 14.81
C VAL A 193 1.26 1.81 14.60
N LEU A 194 1.36 2.28 13.35
CA LEU A 194 1.26 3.69 13.00
C LEU A 194 -0.20 4.19 12.98
N PHE A 195 -1.18 3.29 12.92
CA PHE A 195 -2.58 3.63 12.74
C PHE A 195 -3.51 3.00 13.81
N PRO A 196 -3.27 3.28 15.11
CA PRO A 196 -3.94 2.58 16.20
C PRO A 196 -5.43 2.94 16.37
N LEU A 197 -5.92 4.01 15.74
CA LEU A 197 -7.28 4.51 15.98
C LEU A 197 -8.30 4.00 14.96
N ILE A 198 -7.88 3.29 13.92
CA ILE A 198 -8.78 2.88 12.84
C ILE A 198 -9.80 1.86 13.35
N GLU A 199 -11.07 2.20 13.19
CA GLU A 199 -12.20 1.29 13.34
C GLU A 199 -13.11 1.44 12.11
N ILE A 200 -13.43 0.33 11.45
CA ILE A 200 -14.25 0.32 10.24
C ILE A 200 -15.73 0.42 10.61
N PRO A 201 -16.46 1.46 10.14
CA PRO A 201 -17.87 1.62 10.42
C PRO A 201 -18.71 0.44 9.88
N ALA A 202 -19.52 -0.16 10.74
CA ALA A 202 -20.32 -1.34 10.37
C ALA A 202 -21.36 -1.06 9.28
N PHE A 203 -21.83 0.18 9.17
CA PHE A 203 -22.81 0.57 8.16
C PHE A 203 -22.25 0.47 6.73
N TRP A 204 -20.92 0.38 6.52
CA TRP A 204 -20.39 0.12 5.17
C TRP A 204 -20.85 -1.21 4.56
N ASP A 205 -21.39 -2.13 5.37
CA ASP A 205 -21.93 -3.42 4.93
C ASP A 205 -23.45 -3.39 4.65
N ASP A 206 -24.14 -2.28 4.93
CA ASP A 206 -25.56 -2.09 4.59
C ASP A 206 -25.76 -1.42 3.22
N ASP A 207 -27.01 -1.43 2.73
CA ASP A 207 -27.32 -0.99 1.37
C ASP A 207 -27.03 0.51 1.19
N GLU A 208 -27.36 1.35 2.19
CA GLU A 208 -27.07 2.78 2.17
C GLU A 208 -25.56 3.08 2.17
N GLY A 209 -24.79 2.38 2.99
CA GLY A 209 -23.34 2.53 3.07
C GLY A 209 -22.63 2.08 1.80
N ILE A 210 -23.06 0.95 1.21
CA ILE A 210 -22.56 0.46 -0.07
C ILE A 210 -22.82 1.50 -1.18
N GLU A 211 -24.02 2.07 -1.23
CA GLU A 211 -24.37 3.07 -2.24
C GLU A 211 -23.58 4.37 -2.05
N LEU A 212 -23.43 4.83 -0.80
CA LEU A 212 -22.60 6.00 -0.50
C LEU A 212 -21.13 5.80 -0.90
N LEU A 213 -20.56 4.62 -0.63
CA LEU A 213 -19.20 4.27 -1.07
C LEU A 213 -19.06 4.33 -2.59
N LYS A 214 -20.04 3.81 -3.33
CA LYS A 214 -20.05 3.88 -4.81
C LYS A 214 -20.11 5.33 -5.29
N GLN A 215 -20.96 6.17 -4.69
CA GLN A 215 -21.08 7.59 -5.07
C GLN A 215 -19.80 8.37 -4.82
N LEU A 216 -19.11 8.09 -3.71
CA LEU A 216 -17.86 8.76 -3.35
C LEU A 216 -16.62 8.13 -4.00
N SER A 217 -16.75 6.94 -4.62
CA SER A 217 -15.62 6.17 -5.13
C SER A 217 -14.70 6.92 -6.09
N TRP A 218 -15.28 7.70 -6.99
CA TRP A 218 -14.54 8.51 -7.95
C TRP A 218 -13.70 9.60 -7.27
N TYR A 219 -14.27 10.27 -6.26
CA TYR A 219 -13.58 11.31 -5.49
C TYR A 219 -12.43 10.73 -4.68
N ILE A 220 -12.67 9.60 -3.99
CA ILE A 220 -11.65 8.91 -3.21
C ILE A 220 -10.52 8.41 -4.11
N SER A 221 -10.85 7.84 -5.28
CA SER A 221 -9.81 7.40 -6.23
C SER A 221 -8.98 8.57 -6.73
N ALA A 222 -9.59 9.73 -7.02
CA ALA A 222 -8.85 10.93 -7.41
C ALA A 222 -7.89 11.42 -6.30
N THR A 223 -8.30 11.36 -5.03
CA THR A 223 -7.40 11.74 -3.92
C THR A 223 -6.28 10.72 -3.69
N VAL A 224 -6.51 9.43 -3.96
CA VAL A 224 -5.44 8.41 -3.97
C VAL A 224 -4.39 8.74 -5.03
N VAL A 225 -4.80 9.08 -6.26
CA VAL A 225 -3.88 9.47 -7.34
C VAL A 225 -3.07 10.71 -6.93
N LEU A 226 -3.72 11.72 -6.36
CA LEU A 226 -3.05 12.94 -5.89
C LEU A 226 -2.05 12.67 -4.76
N ALA A 227 -2.39 11.78 -3.83
CA ALA A 227 -1.48 11.36 -2.78
C ALA A 227 -0.24 10.67 -3.36
N ASP A 228 -0.38 9.75 -4.32
CA ASP A 228 0.78 9.12 -4.98
C ASP A 228 1.64 10.14 -5.72
N TRP A 229 1.03 11.07 -6.44
CA TRP A 229 1.77 12.11 -7.18
C TRP A 229 2.57 13.03 -6.24
N THR A 230 1.96 13.46 -5.14
CA THR A 230 2.61 14.34 -4.18
C THR A 230 3.65 13.62 -3.33
N GLY A 231 3.38 12.39 -2.89
CA GLY A 231 4.34 11.52 -2.20
C GLY A 231 5.50 11.08 -3.09
N SER A 232 5.35 11.12 -4.42
CA SER A 232 6.43 10.81 -5.36
C SER A 232 7.41 11.98 -5.60
N SER A 233 7.21 13.14 -4.99
CA SER A 233 8.02 14.32 -5.26
C SER A 233 9.38 14.26 -4.56
N THR A 234 10.46 14.03 -5.30
CA THR A 234 11.83 13.98 -4.80
C THR A 234 12.33 15.28 -4.18
N ARG A 235 11.62 16.38 -4.40
CA ARG A 235 11.85 17.67 -3.72
C ARG A 235 11.49 17.61 -2.24
N PHE A 236 10.43 16.91 -1.89
CA PHE A 236 9.90 16.82 -0.52
C PHE A 236 10.22 15.47 0.13
N PHE A 237 10.29 14.41 -0.69
CA PHE A 237 10.62 13.05 -0.31
C PHE A 237 11.84 12.56 -1.10
N PRO A 238 13.07 12.95 -0.68
CA PRO A 238 14.29 12.43 -1.29
C PRO A 238 14.32 10.91 -1.21
N ARG A 239 14.88 10.26 -2.23
CA ARG A 239 15.02 8.81 -2.25
C ARG A 239 15.92 8.36 -1.09
N VAL A 240 15.39 7.47 -0.26
CA VAL A 240 16.08 6.80 0.84
C VAL A 240 16.18 5.30 0.55
N ALA A 241 17.40 4.78 0.47
CA ALA A 241 17.71 3.36 0.31
C ALA A 241 18.01 2.65 1.64
N GLN A 242 18.27 3.41 2.70
CA GLN A 242 18.59 2.89 4.02
C GLN A 242 17.35 2.33 4.72
N ALA A 243 17.47 1.13 5.30
CA ALA A 243 16.48 0.56 6.19
C ALA A 243 16.63 1.13 7.63
N MET A 244 15.49 1.40 8.27
CA MET A 244 15.36 1.88 9.65
C MET A 244 14.04 1.36 10.25
N ASP A 245 13.79 1.61 11.53
CA ASP A 245 12.52 1.22 12.15
C ASP A 245 11.36 1.99 11.48
N ILE A 246 10.23 1.33 11.27
CA ILE A 246 9.04 1.92 10.62
C ILE A 246 8.50 3.12 11.42
N LYS A 247 8.75 3.20 12.72
CA LYS A 247 8.33 4.35 13.55
C LYS A 247 9.27 5.54 13.48
N ASP A 248 10.53 5.31 13.09
CA ASP A 248 11.53 6.35 13.00
C ASP A 248 11.46 7.11 11.67
N TYR A 249 11.02 6.42 10.60
CA TYR A 249 10.73 7.01 9.30
C TYR A 249 9.41 7.80 9.33
#